data_AF-A0A1A9I6E2-F1
#
_entry.id   AF-A0A1A9I6E2-F1
#
_cell.length_a   1.000
_cell.length_b   1.000
_cell.length_c   1.000
_cell.angle_alpha   90.00
_cell.angle_beta   90.00
_cell.angle_gamma   90.00
#
_symmetry.space_group_name_H-M   'P 1'
#
loop_
_entity.id
_entity.type
_entity.pdbx_description
1 polymer ?
#
loop_
_entity_poly.entity_id
_entity_poly.type
_entity_poly.pdbx_seq_one_letter_code
_entity_poly.pdbx_strand_id
1 'polypeptide(L)' 'MSFHGEIVVDNEKVAAETKAYKMILPILSFTDETGAVIREQEIGANYKQVKLHSTQIVESELERIKNGSDLQHLAQHQ' A
#
# COMPACT_ATOMS: atom_id res chain seq x y z
N MET A 1 23.05 41.84 25.00
CA MET A 1 23.11 40.70 25.93
C MET A 1 23.04 39.44 25.06
N SER A 2 24.18 38.78 24.82
CA SER A 2 24.24 37.60 23.94
C SER A 2 24.02 36.35 24.78
N PHE A 3 23.01 35.56 24.43
CA PHE A 3 22.80 34.24 25.02
C PHE A 3 23.78 33.26 24.36
N HIS A 4 24.62 32.63 25.17
CA HIS A 4 25.44 31.49 24.75
C HIS A 4 24.80 30.24 25.38
N GLY A 5 24.33 29.33 24.53
CA GLY A 5 23.81 28.04 24.95
C GLY A 5 24.62 26.95 24.28
N GLU A 6 25.08 25.97 25.06
CA GLU A 6 25.76 24.78 24.56
C GLU A 6 24.79 23.59 24.68
N ILE A 7 24.65 22.84 23.59
CA ILE A 7 23.86 21.60 23.60
C ILE A 7 24.82 20.48 24.00
N VAL A 8 24.71 20.02 25.24
CA VAL A 8 25.45 18.86 25.72
C VAL A 8 24.67 17.59 25.36
N VAL A 9 25.29 16.71 24.58
CA VAL A 9 24.70 15.44 24.15
C VAL A 9 25.30 14.31 24.99
N ASP A 10 24.44 13.50 25.60
CA ASP A 10 24.84 12.26 26.29
C ASP A 10 25.15 11.18 25.25
N ASN A 11 26.44 11.01 24.96
CA ASN A 11 26.91 10.05 23.97
C ASN A 11 26.66 8.59 24.38
N GLU A 12 26.64 8.27 25.67
CA GLU A 12 26.37 6.91 26.14
C GLU A 12 24.91 6.54 25.89
N LYS A 13 23.99 7.48 26.18
CA LYS A 13 22.57 7.31 25.90
C LYS A 13 22.30 7.18 24.39
N VAL A 14 22.90 8.05 23.57
CA VAL A 14 22.76 7.97 22.11
C VAL A 14 23.30 6.64 21.56
N ALA A 15 24.42 6.14 22.07
CA ALA A 15 24.98 4.86 21.67
C ALA A 15 24.08 3.68 22.06
N ALA A 16 23.49 3.72 23.26
CA ALA A 16 22.55 2.71 23.73
C ALA A 16 21.28 2.67 22.87
N GLU A 17 20.70 3.83 22.55
CA GLU A 17 19.52 3.96 21.69
C GLU A 17 19.81 3.48 20.25
N THR A 18 20.96 3.85 19.69
CA THR A 18 21.38 3.42 18.35
C THR A 18 21.60 1.91 18.29
N LYS A 19 22.19 1.31 19.33
CA LYS A 19 22.39 -0.15 19.40
C LYS A 19 21.06 -0.92 19.51
N ALA A 20 20.06 -0.32 20.16
CA ALA A 20 18.73 -0.91 20.29
C ALA A 20 17.85 -0.72 19.03
N TYR A 21 18.26 0.16 18.10
CA TYR A 21 17.51 0.42 16.89
C TYR A 21 17.40 -0.83 16.00
N LYS A 22 16.16 -1.23 15.70
CA LYS A 22 15.86 -2.28 14.72
C LYS A 22 15.37 -1.62 13.46
N MET A 23 16.11 -1.81 12.36
CA MET A 23 15.70 -1.34 11.05
C MET A 23 14.37 -1.96 10.68
N ILE A 24 13.40 -1.11 10.33
CA ILE A 24 12.15 -1.57 9.74
C ILE A 24 12.50 -2.17 8.37
N LEU A 25 12.18 -3.46 8.18
CA LEU A 25 12.35 -4.09 6.88
C LEU A 25 11.52 -3.32 5.84
N PRO A 26 12.07 -3.01 4.66
CA PRO A 26 11.27 -2.43 3.59
C PRO A 26 10.16 -3.42 3.22
N ILE A 27 8.91 -3.03 3.47
CA ILE A 27 7.71 -3.84 3.17
C ILE A 27 7.52 -3.99 1.66
N LEU A 28 8.00 -3.02 0.89
CA LEU A 28 7.90 -3.00 -0.56
C LEU A 28 9.10 -2.25 -1.15
N SER A 29 9.85 -2.92 -2.03
CA SER A 29 10.87 -2.28 -2.87
C SER A 29 10.21 -1.85 -4.18
N PHE A 30 10.35 -0.58 -4.54
CA PHE A 30 9.94 -0.07 -5.87
C PHE A 30 11.12 -0.06 -6.83
N THR A 31 12.07 -0.96 -6.60
CA THR A 31 13.31 -1.07 -7.35
C THR A 31 13.39 -2.48 -7.92
N ASP A 32 13.66 -2.58 -9.22
CA ASP A 32 13.85 -3.86 -9.90
C ASP A 32 15.23 -4.48 -9.59
N GLU A 33 15.46 -5.66 -10.17
CA GLU A 33 16.71 -6.43 -10.05
C GLU A 33 17.96 -5.70 -10.55
N THR A 34 17.79 -4.65 -11.35
CA THR A 34 18.89 -3.81 -11.88
C THR A 34 19.14 -2.55 -11.06
N GLY A 35 18.28 -2.26 -10.08
CA GLY A 35 18.36 -1.02 -9.31
C GLY A 35 17.50 0.12 -9.88
N ALA A 36 16.71 -0.10 -10.93
CA ALA A 36 15.88 0.94 -11.54
C ALA A 36 14.55 1.10 -10.80
N VAL A 37 14.06 2.34 -10.71
CA VAL A 37 12.80 2.66 -10.02
C VAL A 37 11.61 2.29 -10.91
N ILE A 38 10.81 1.32 -10.47
CA ILE A 38 9.64 0.80 -11.20
C ILE A 38 8.30 1.32 -10.64
N ARG A 39 8.34 2.27 -9.70
CA ARG A 39 7.16 2.73 -8.94
C ARG A 39 5.96 3.11 -9.82
N GLU A 40 6.18 3.90 -10.87
CA GLU A 40 5.10 4.38 -11.73
C GLU A 40 4.48 3.25 -12.57
N GLN A 41 5.31 2.34 -13.07
CA GLN A 41 4.86 1.18 -13.82
C GLN A 41 4.03 0.23 -12.94
N GLU A 42 4.52 -0.06 -11.74
CA GLU A 42 3.83 -0.90 -10.75
C GLU A 42 2.46 -0.31 -10.35
N ILE A 43 2.41 1.00 -10.06
CA ILE A 43 1.15 1.70 -9.76
C ILE A 43 0.19 1.62 -10.94
N GLY A 44 0.68 1.87 -12.16
CA GLY A 44 -0.14 1.81 -13.37
C GLY A 44 -0.67 0.41 -13.66
N ALA A 45 0.15 -0.62 -13.47
CA ALA A 45 -0.25 -2.02 -13.63
C ALA A 45 -1.31 -2.43 -12.60
N ASN A 46 -1.09 -2.09 -11.33
CA ASN A 46 -2.03 -2.38 -10.26
C ASN A 46 -3.39 -1.71 -10.50
N TYR A 47 -3.40 -0.42 -10.86
CA TYR A 47 -4.64 0.29 -11.15
C TYR A 47 -5.44 -0.36 -12.28
N LYS A 48 -4.77 -0.74 -13.38
CA LYS A 48 -5.40 -1.45 -14.50
C LYS A 48 -5.97 -2.81 -14.06
N GLN A 49 -5.20 -3.57 -13.28
CA GLN A 49 -5.62 -4.89 -12.81
C GLN A 49 -6.81 -4.80 -11.86
N VAL A 50 -6.78 -3.92 -10.86
CA VAL A 50 -7.88 -3.71 -9.92
C VAL A 50 -9.14 -3.27 -10.66
N LYS A 51 -9.00 -2.36 -11.64
CA LYS A 51 -10.14 -1.93 -12.46
C LYS A 51 -10.73 -3.09 -13.25
N LEU A 52 -9.90 -3.91 -13.90
CA LEU A 52 -10.36 -5.07 -14.65
C LEU A 52 -11.09 -6.07 -13.74
N HIS A 53 -10.49 -6.41 -12.60
CA HIS A 53 -11.10 -7.32 -11.64
C HIS A 53 -12.43 -6.78 -11.10
N SER A 54 -12.52 -5.48 -10.82
CA SER A 54 -13.77 -4.87 -10.36
C SER A 54 -14.89 -5.02 -11.38
N THR A 55 -14.60 -4.82 -12.67
CA THR A 55 -15.60 -5.01 -13.73
C THR A 55 -16.00 -6.49 -13.84
N GLN A 56 -15.02 -7.40 -13.84
CA GLN A 56 -15.28 -8.84 -13.93
C GLN A 56 -16.14 -9.36 -12.77
N ILE A 57 -15.88 -8.87 -11.55
CA ILE A 57 -16.70 -9.18 -10.39
C ILE A 57 -18.12 -8.69 -10.63
N VAL A 58 -18.33 -7.44 -11.00
CA VAL A 58 -19.69 -6.92 -11.26
C VAL A 58 -20.42 -7.74 -12.31
N GLU A 59 -19.77 -8.06 -13.44
CA GLU A 59 -20.37 -8.89 -14.49
C GLU A 59 -20.73 -10.29 -14.00
N SER A 60 -19.82 -10.96 -13.29
CA SER A 60 -20.05 -12.29 -12.74
C SER A 60 -21.19 -12.30 -11.71
N GLU A 61 -21.25 -11.27 -10.87
CA GLU A 61 -22.28 -11.13 -9.86
C GLU A 61 -23.66 -10.86 -10.48
N LEU A 62 -23.73 -10.05 -11.54
CA LEU A 62 -24.96 -9.83 -12.30
C LEU A 62 -25.47 -11.12 -12.92
N GLU A 63 -24.60 -11.93 -13.52
CA GLU A 63 -24.98 -13.24 -14.06
C GLU A 63 -25.44 -14.20 -12.97
N ARG A 64 -24.76 -14.23 -11.82
CA ARG A 64 -25.20 -15.04 -10.68
C ARG A 64 -26.58 -14.61 -10.18
N ILE A 65 -26.83 -13.30 -10.08
CA ILE A 65 -28.12 -12.74 -9.62
C ILE A 65 -29.24 -13.09 -10.61
N LYS A 66 -29.01 -12.97 -11.92
CA LYS A 66 -30.00 -13.37 -12.94
C LYS A 66 -30.34 -14.85 -12.86
N ASN A 67 -29.36 -15.71 -12.57
CA ASN A 67 -29.54 -17.16 -12.59
C ASN A 67 -29.99 -17.76 -11.24
N GLY A 68 -29.95 -17.00 -10.13
CA GLY A 68 -30.32 -17.46 -8.79
C GLY A 68 -31.73 -17.03 -8.35
N SER A 69 -32.56 -17.99 -7.91
CA SER A 69 -33.95 -17.74 -7.48
C SER A 69 -34.08 -16.67 -6.40
N ASP A 70 -33.13 -16.61 -5.47
CA ASP A 70 -33.26 -15.82 -4.24
C ASP A 70 -33.02 -14.33 -4.48
N LEU A 71 -32.23 -13.98 -5.51
CA LEU A 71 -31.81 -12.60 -5.79
C LEU A 71 -32.35 -12.08 -7.13
N GLN A 72 -32.98 -12.92 -7.95
CA GLN A 72 -33.54 -12.56 -9.26
C GLN A 72 -34.46 -11.32 -9.23
N HIS A 73 -35.22 -11.14 -8.15
CA HIS A 73 -36.12 -10.00 -7.98
C HIS A 73 -35.39 -8.64 -7.99
N LEU A 74 -34.09 -8.61 -7.65
CA LEU A 74 -33.27 -7.39 -7.70
C LEU A 74 -32.96 -6.94 -9.14
N ALA A 75 -32.95 -7.87 -10.11
CA ALA A 75 -32.71 -7.56 -11.51
C ALA A 75 -33.95 -7.03 -12.25
N GLN A 76 -35.15 -7.18 -11.67
CA GLN A 76 -36.41 -6.74 -12.29
C GLN A 76 -36.72 -5.24 -12.10
N HIS A 77 -35.95 -4.54 -11.26
CA HIS A 77 -36.14 -3.12 -10.93
C HIS A 77 -35.10 -2.17 -11.58
N GLN A 78 -34.32 -2.65 -12.56
CA GLN A 78 -33.38 -1.82 -13.33
C GLN A 78 -33.96 -1.35 -14.66
#